data_AF-A0A124ISY7-F1
#
_entry.id   AF-A0A124ISY7-F1
#
_cell.length_a   1.000
_cell.length_b   1.000
_cell.length_c   1.000
_cell.angle_alpha   90.00
_cell.angle_beta   90.00
_cell.angle_gamma   90.00
#
_symmetry.space_group_name_H-M   'P 1'
#
loop_
_entity.id
_entity.type
_entity.pdbx_description
1 polymer ?
#
loop_
_entity_poly.entity_id
_entity_poly.type
_entity_poly.pdbx_seq_one_letter_code
_entity_poly.pdbx_strand_id
1 'polypeptide(L)'
;MAEAAYAPLKVVVCPICNYMGEVKGLKLDYSMVPQPTELTCPKCGEKVPIESMVTHMRKHLKVGGKNYTCDICQAKVQGEGQAMRHMKEHMIAGFRKGSVMIWVCLACGRVFKYRSSAIAHLSAFHERPMD
;
A
#
# COMPACT_ATOMS: atom_id res chain seq x y z
N MET A 1 26.19 -12.36 -20.02
CA MET A 1 25.47 -12.46 -18.73
C MET A 1 24.28 -11.53 -18.83
N ALA A 2 23.06 -12.02 -18.64
CA ALA A 2 21.83 -11.30 -18.96
C ALA A 2 21.44 -10.36 -17.80
N GLU A 3 21.61 -9.05 -18.00
CA GLU A 3 21.05 -8.04 -17.10
C GLU A 3 19.56 -7.89 -17.41
N ALA A 4 18.70 -8.28 -16.47
CA ALA A 4 17.27 -8.11 -16.58
C ALA A 4 16.93 -6.61 -16.49
N ALA A 5 16.82 -5.95 -17.65
CA ALA A 5 16.35 -4.58 -17.76
C ALA A 5 14.89 -4.49 -17.27
N TYR A 6 14.70 -3.98 -16.05
CA TYR A 6 13.38 -3.69 -15.50
C TYR A 6 12.87 -2.39 -16.13
N ALA A 7 12.14 -2.49 -17.24
CA ALA A 7 11.52 -1.33 -17.88
C ALA A 7 10.49 -0.70 -16.92
N PRO A 8 10.61 0.60 -16.58
CA PRO A 8 9.65 1.26 -15.70
C PRO A 8 8.28 1.35 -16.39
N LEU A 9 7.27 0.77 -15.76
CA LEU A 9 5.88 0.80 -16.23
C LEU A 9 5.36 2.25 -16.19
N LYS A 10 5.08 2.83 -17.37
CA LYS A 10 4.46 4.15 -17.56
C LYS A 10 2.94 4.10 -17.30
N VAL A 11 2.55 3.80 -16.06
CA VAL A 11 1.14 3.87 -15.63
C VAL A 11 1.02 5.01 -14.64
N VAL A 12 0.13 5.94 -14.93
CA VAL A 12 -0.18 7.07 -14.04
C VAL A 12 -1.45 6.73 -13.30
N VAL A 13 -1.36 6.71 -11.98
CA VAL A 13 -2.52 6.58 -11.10
C VAL A 13 -2.76 7.96 -10.50
N CYS A 14 -3.92 8.56 -10.79
CA CYS A 14 -4.31 9.81 -10.14
C CYS A 14 -4.71 9.51 -8.67
N PRO A 15 -4.00 10.05 -7.66
CA PRO A 15 -4.27 9.74 -6.26
C PRO A 15 -5.57 10.35 -5.72
N ILE A 16 -6.20 11.26 -6.47
CA ILE A 16 -7.41 11.98 -6.04
C ILE A 16 -8.68 11.33 -6.61
N CYS A 17 -8.66 10.91 -7.88
CA CYS A 17 -9.82 10.31 -8.54
C CYS A 17 -9.64 8.84 -8.95
N ASN A 18 -8.48 8.24 -8.64
CA ASN A 18 -8.13 6.84 -8.97
C ASN A 18 -8.20 6.52 -10.48
N TYR A 19 -8.06 7.54 -11.34
CA TYR A 19 -8.00 7.36 -12.79
C TYR A 19 -6.73 6.59 -13.19
N MET A 20 -6.94 5.54 -13.98
CA MET A 20 -5.90 4.75 -14.61
C MET A 20 -5.95 5.00 -16.12
N GLY A 21 -4.90 5.58 -16.68
CA GLY A 21 -4.79 5.82 -18.11
C GLY A 21 -3.35 5.75 -18.61
N GLU A 22 -3.21 5.49 -19.91
CA GLU A 22 -1.95 5.66 -20.63
C GLU A 22 -1.86 7.11 -21.12
N VAL A 23 -1.00 7.93 -20.51
CA VAL A 23 -0.67 9.24 -21.09
C VAL A 23 0.32 9.03 -22.23
N LYS A 24 -0.18 9.03 -23.47
CA LYS A 24 0.69 9.14 -24.64
C LYS A 24 1.36 10.52 -24.61
N GLY A 25 2.68 10.55 -24.44
CA GLY A 25 3.49 11.75 -24.63
C GLY A 25 3.75 12.63 -23.40
N LEU A 26 3.28 12.27 -22.19
CA LEU A 26 3.71 12.95 -20.97
C LEU A 26 4.83 12.16 -20.29
N LYS A 27 6.04 12.72 -20.27
CA LYS A 27 7.06 12.32 -19.28
C LYS A 27 6.58 12.88 -17.95
N LEU A 28 5.94 12.06 -17.13
CA LEU A 28 5.76 12.43 -15.73
C LEU A 28 7.13 12.46 -15.08
N ASP A 29 7.60 13.67 -14.84
CA ASP A 29 8.71 13.90 -13.96
C ASP A 29 8.20 13.77 -12.51
N TYR A 30 8.34 12.58 -11.93
CA TYR A 30 7.92 12.30 -10.55
C TYR A 30 8.73 13.08 -9.51
N SER A 31 9.79 13.80 -9.93
CA SER A 31 10.62 14.62 -9.06
C SER A 31 9.92 15.91 -8.60
N MET A 32 8.85 16.32 -9.29
CA MET A 32 8.03 17.51 -8.97
C MET A 32 6.64 17.19 -8.38
N VAL A 33 6.30 15.91 -8.20
CA VAL A 33 5.06 15.52 -7.51
C VAL A 33 5.36 15.46 -6.01
N PRO A 34 4.76 16.33 -5.17
CA PRO A 34 4.91 16.23 -3.73
C PRO A 34 4.43 14.84 -3.31
N GLN A 35 5.33 14.02 -2.76
CA GLN A 35 4.92 12.77 -2.17
C GLN A 35 4.07 13.10 -0.93
N PRO A 36 2.89 12.48 -0.77
CA PRO A 36 2.10 12.72 0.42
C PRO A 36 2.92 12.32 1.65
N THR A 37 2.81 13.07 2.73
CA THR A 37 3.43 12.74 4.03
C THR A 37 2.43 12.03 4.94
N GLU A 38 1.15 12.13 4.63
CA GLU A 38 0.02 11.59 5.38
C GLU A 38 -0.97 10.88 4.45
N LEU A 39 -1.65 9.87 5.00
CA LEU A 39 -2.75 9.17 4.34
C LEU A 39 -4.01 9.26 5.17
N THR A 40 -5.16 9.23 4.49
CA THR A 40 -6.46 9.19 5.16
C THR A 40 -6.80 7.75 5.53
N CYS A 41 -7.12 7.50 6.79
CA CYS A 41 -7.52 6.20 7.26
C CYS A 41 -8.84 5.77 6.60
N PRO A 42 -8.90 4.59 5.95
CA PRO A 42 -10.13 4.13 5.28
C PRO A 42 -11.28 3.82 6.25
N LYS A 43 -11.00 3.67 7.56
CA LYS A 43 -12.02 3.36 8.57
C LYS A 43 -12.60 4.59 9.25
N CYS A 44 -11.76 5.55 9.63
CA CYS A 44 -12.18 6.69 10.45
C CYS A 44 -11.98 8.06 9.78
N GLY A 45 -11.41 8.11 8.57
CA GLY A 45 -11.20 9.37 7.84
C GLY A 45 -10.12 10.29 8.42
N GLU A 46 -9.45 9.87 9.48
CA GLU A 46 -8.36 10.62 10.11
C GLU A 46 -7.15 10.63 9.17
N LYS A 47 -6.51 11.80 9.01
CA LYS A 47 -5.23 11.87 8.31
C LYS A 47 -4.11 11.50 9.26
N VAL A 48 -3.26 10.57 8.84
CA VAL A 48 -2.21 9.96 9.67
C VAL A 48 -0.91 10.00 8.89
N PRO A 49 0.23 10.35 9.52
CA PRO A 49 1.54 10.22 8.88
C PRO A 49 1.73 8.81 8.31
N ILE A 50 2.28 8.70 7.10
CA ILE A 50 2.46 7.42 6.40
C ILE A 50 3.18 6.40 7.27
N GLU A 51 4.28 6.81 7.90
CA GLU A 51 5.11 5.97 8.78
C GLU A 51 4.35 5.39 9.99
N SER A 52 3.26 6.05 10.39
CA SER A 52 2.44 5.70 11.54
C SER A 52 1.12 5.02 11.16
N MET A 53 0.80 4.91 9.87
CA MET A 53 -0.50 4.40 9.41
C MET A 53 -0.74 2.95 9.85
N VAL A 54 0.29 2.08 9.77
CA VAL A 54 0.17 0.67 10.21
C VAL A 54 -0.12 0.59 11.71
N THR A 55 0.60 1.36 12.52
CA THR A 55 0.40 1.43 13.97
C THR A 55 -0.95 2.03 14.31
N HIS A 56 -1.39 3.06 13.60
CA HIS A 56 -2.73 3.63 13.75
C HIS A 56 -3.80 2.57 13.48
N MET A 57 -3.65 1.76 12.42
CA MET A 57 -4.63 0.73 12.06
C MET A 57 -4.78 -0.37 13.11
N ARG A 58 -3.81 -0.53 14.02
CA ARG A 58 -3.95 -1.40 15.20
C ARG A 58 -5.16 -1.03 16.06
N LYS A 59 -5.56 0.24 16.12
CA LYS A 59 -6.76 0.69 16.85
C LYS A 59 -8.06 0.15 16.26
N HIS A 60 -8.01 -0.30 15.00
CA HIS A 60 -9.12 -0.93 14.27
C HIS A 60 -9.01 -2.47 14.28
N LEU A 61 -8.19 -3.04 15.17
CA LEU A 61 -8.14 -4.46 15.44
C LEU A 61 -8.92 -4.78 16.72
N LYS A 62 -9.97 -5.59 16.59
CA LYS A 62 -10.73 -6.10 17.72
C LYS A 62 -10.19 -7.45 18.18
N VAL A 63 -9.81 -7.53 19.45
CA VAL A 63 -9.31 -8.78 20.07
C VAL A 63 -10.50 -9.66 20.48
N GLY A 64 -10.48 -10.93 20.06
CA GLY A 64 -11.48 -11.94 20.40
C GLY A 64 -10.81 -13.26 20.80
N GLY A 65 -10.07 -13.23 21.91
CA GLY A 65 -9.24 -14.35 22.35
C GLY A 65 -7.97 -14.49 21.52
N LYS A 66 -7.76 -15.66 20.88
CA LYS A 66 -6.58 -15.93 20.04
C LYS A 66 -6.64 -15.27 18.65
N ASN A 67 -7.77 -14.66 18.30
CA ASN A 67 -8.00 -14.05 17.00
C ASN A 67 -8.13 -12.53 17.11
N TYR A 68 -7.66 -11.85 16.08
CA TYR A 68 -7.80 -10.42 15.84
C TYR A 68 -8.74 -10.22 14.66
N THR A 69 -9.81 -9.46 14.85
CA THR A 69 -10.76 -9.12 13.79
C THR A 69 -10.44 -7.72 13.28
N CYS A 70 -10.25 -7.56 11.98
CA CYS A 70 -10.01 -6.27 11.36
C CYS A 70 -11.33 -5.51 11.16
N ASP A 71 -11.49 -4.33 11.75
CA ASP A 71 -12.71 -3.54 11.62
C ASP A 71 -12.81 -2.80 10.27
N ILE A 72 -11.75 -2.86 9.44
CA ILE A 72 -11.69 -2.31 8.09
C ILE A 72 -12.33 -3.26 7.08
N CYS A 73 -11.97 -4.56 7.10
CA CYS A 73 -12.45 -5.56 6.13
C CYS A 73 -13.10 -6.80 6.74
N GLN A 74 -13.28 -6.83 8.06
CA GLN A 74 -13.88 -7.94 8.83
C GLN A 74 -13.10 -9.27 8.78
N ALA A 75 -11.85 -9.25 8.30
CA ALA A 75 -10.99 -10.43 8.31
C ALA A 75 -10.63 -10.86 9.73
N LYS A 76 -10.73 -12.17 10.01
CA LYS A 76 -10.26 -12.79 11.25
C LYS A 76 -8.85 -13.34 11.02
N VAL A 77 -7.89 -12.87 11.79
CA VAL A 77 -6.49 -13.25 11.70
C VAL A 77 -6.05 -13.83 13.03
N GLN A 78 -5.42 -15.01 12.99
CA GLN A 78 -4.90 -15.66 14.19
C GLN A 78 -3.53 -15.09 14.55
N GLY A 79 -3.38 -14.62 15.78
CA GLY A 79 -2.12 -14.08 16.30
C GLY A 79 -1.85 -12.62 15.94
N GLU A 80 -1.18 -11.93 16.86
CA GLU A 80 -0.94 -10.48 16.79
C GLU A 80 -0.01 -10.10 15.64
N GLY A 81 1.13 -10.78 15.50
CA GLY A 81 2.09 -10.48 14.42
C GLY A 81 1.48 -10.64 13.03
N GLN A 82 0.59 -11.62 12.84
CA GLN A 82 -0.13 -11.81 11.59
C GLN A 82 -1.18 -10.72 11.37
N ALA A 83 -1.85 -10.26 12.44
CA ALA A 83 -2.80 -9.15 12.37
C ALA A 83 -2.09 -7.83 12.02
N MET A 84 -0.92 -7.58 12.60
CA MET A 84 -0.09 -6.41 12.24
C MET A 84 0.41 -6.48 10.79
N ARG A 85 0.89 -7.64 10.34
CA ARG A 85 1.23 -7.85 8.93
C ARG A 85 0.02 -7.63 8.01
N HIS A 86 -1.17 -8.06 8.44
CA HIS A 86 -2.41 -7.83 7.71
C HIS A 86 -2.74 -6.33 7.58
N MET A 87 -2.42 -5.49 8.56
CA MET A 87 -2.67 -4.03 8.45
C MET A 87 -1.92 -3.39 7.28
N LYS A 88 -0.72 -3.87 6.94
CA LYS A 88 0.04 -3.40 5.77
C LYS A 88 -0.70 -3.61 4.44
N GLU A 89 -1.61 -4.58 4.39
CA GLU A 89 -2.41 -4.86 3.19
C GLU A 89 -3.38 -3.73 2.86
N HIS A 90 -3.80 -2.93 3.85
CA HIS A 90 -4.65 -1.77 3.64
C HIS A 90 -3.88 -0.55 3.10
N MET A 91 -2.56 -0.66 2.95
CA MET A 91 -1.70 0.35 2.34
C MET A 91 -1.26 -0.02 0.91
N ILE A 92 -1.78 -1.12 0.36
CA ILE A 92 -1.58 -1.49 -1.04
C ILE A 92 -2.94 -1.69 -1.73
N ALA A 93 -2.97 -1.41 -3.03
CA ALA A 93 -4.12 -1.72 -3.87
C ALA A 93 -3.73 -2.71 -4.96
N GLY A 94 -4.60 -3.70 -5.18
CA GLY A 94 -4.46 -4.69 -6.23
C GLY A 94 -5.25 -4.29 -7.47
N PHE A 95 -4.62 -4.25 -8.63
CA PHE A 95 -5.27 -3.91 -9.90
C PHE A 95 -5.06 -4.99 -10.95
N ARG A 96 -6.10 -5.27 -11.74
CA ARG A 96 -5.97 -6.13 -12.93
C ARG A 96 -5.51 -5.29 -14.12
N LYS A 97 -4.43 -5.71 -14.76
CA LYS A 97 -3.96 -5.20 -16.05
C LYS A 97 -3.96 -6.36 -17.04
N GLY A 98 -5.04 -6.48 -17.81
CA GLY A 98 -5.31 -7.68 -18.62
C GLY A 98 -5.40 -8.92 -17.73
N SER A 99 -4.64 -9.96 -18.06
CA SER A 99 -4.56 -11.21 -17.29
C SER A 99 -3.59 -11.16 -16.10
N VAL A 100 -2.91 -10.03 -15.88
CA VAL A 100 -1.89 -9.88 -14.83
C VAL A 100 -2.43 -9.04 -13.68
N MET A 101 -2.24 -9.53 -12.45
CA MET A 101 -2.51 -8.76 -11.23
C MET A 101 -1.25 -7.98 -10.84
N ILE A 102 -1.39 -6.69 -10.60
CA ILE A 102 -0.33 -5.80 -10.10
C ILE A 102 -0.73 -5.23 -8.73
N TRP A 103 0.28 -4.81 -7.97
CA TRP A 103 0.11 -4.27 -6.62
C TRP A 103 0.73 -2.89 -6.54
N VAL A 104 0.01 -1.92 -6.01
CA VAL A 104 0.40 -0.52 -5.97
C VAL A 104 0.50 -0.07 -4.53
N CYS A 105 1.60 0.58 -4.16
CA CYS A 105 1.74 1.23 -2.87
C CYS A 105 0.86 2.48 -2.81
N LEU A 106 -0.04 2.58 -1.84
CA LEU A 106 -0.91 3.76 -1.68
C LEU A 106 -0.16 4.97 -1.10
N ALA A 107 1.00 4.76 -0.49
CA ALA A 107 1.84 5.84 0.04
C ALA A 107 2.62 6.59 -1.05
N CYS A 108 3.20 5.88 -2.03
CA CYS A 108 4.08 6.49 -3.04
C CYS A 108 3.72 6.16 -4.49
N GLY A 109 2.67 5.35 -4.73
CA GLY A 109 2.23 4.97 -6.07
C GLY A 109 3.11 3.94 -6.79
N ARG A 110 4.17 3.42 -6.16
CA ARG A 110 5.07 2.44 -6.79
C ARG A 110 4.31 1.13 -7.10
N VAL A 111 4.55 0.59 -8.30
CA VAL A 111 3.92 -0.63 -8.81
C VAL A 111 4.84 -1.84 -8.64
N PHE A 112 4.27 -2.96 -8.22
CA PHE A 112 4.94 -4.23 -7.98
C PHE A 112 4.23 -5.37 -8.71
N LYS A 113 5.01 -6.34 -9.19
CA LYS A 113 4.48 -7.57 -9.82
C LYS A 113 3.86 -8.52 -8.78
N TYR A 114 4.40 -8.55 -7.56
CA TYR A 114 3.97 -9.47 -6.52
C TYR A 114 3.53 -8.73 -5.26
N ARG A 115 2.53 -9.29 -4.59
CA ARG A 115 1.99 -8.79 -3.32
C ARG A 115 3.08 -8.69 -2.25
N SER A 116 3.87 -9.75 -2.10
CA SER A 116 4.98 -9.82 -1.14
C SER A 116 6.00 -8.71 -1.35
N SER A 117 6.31 -8.37 -2.61
CA SER A 117 7.22 -7.28 -2.93
C SER A 117 6.69 -5.92 -2.49
N ALA A 118 5.38 -5.67 -2.64
CA ALA A 118 4.76 -4.43 -2.18
C ALA A 118 4.78 -4.33 -0.64
N ILE A 119 4.50 -5.43 0.07
CA ILE A 119 4.55 -5.48 1.54
C ILE A 119 5.98 -5.30 2.08
N ALA A 120 6.98 -5.90 1.44
CA ALA A 120 8.37 -5.71 1.79
C ALA A 120 8.81 -4.25 1.61
N HIS A 121 8.36 -3.61 0.52
CA HIS A 121 8.58 -2.19 0.30
C HIS A 121 7.96 -1.31 1.39
N LEU A 122 6.72 -1.57 1.82
CA LEU A 122 6.12 -0.82 2.93
C LEU A 122 6.98 -0.89 4.20
N SER A 123 7.46 -2.10 4.51
CA SER A 123 8.27 -2.32 5.72
C SER A 123 9.62 -1.61 5.67
N ALA A 124 10.19 -1.41 4.47
CA ALA A 124 11.50 -0.79 4.30
C ALA A 124 11.44 0.75 4.16
N PHE A 125 10.32 1.31 3.68
CA PHE A 125 10.25 2.72 3.28
C PHE A 125 9.11 3.51 3.92
N HIS A 126 8.09 2.84 4.49
CA HIS A 126 6.84 3.48 4.90
C HIS A 126 6.33 3.02 6.27
N GLU A 127 7.11 2.22 7.00
CA GLU A 127 6.76 1.75 8.34
C GLU A 127 7.94 2.01 9.27
N ARG A 128 7.66 2.63 10.41
CA ARG A 128 8.64 2.73 11.49
C ARG A 128 8.76 1.35 12.15
N PRO A 129 9.97 0.82 12.38
CA PRO A 129 10.13 -0.44 13.11
C PRO A 129 9.42 -0.34 14.46
N MET A 130 8.63 -1.36 14.78
CA MET A 130 8.00 -1.48 16.09
C MET A 130 9.09 -1.94 17.06
N ASP A 131 9.43 -1.06 17.99
CA ASP A 131 10.27 -1.36 19.15
C ASP A 131 9.66 -2.43 20.08
#